data_AF-G1U7B0-F1
#
_entry.id   AF-G1U7B0-F1
#
_cell.length_a   1.000
_cell.length_b   1.000
_cell.length_c   1.000
_cell.angle_alpha   90.00
_cell.angle_beta   90.00
_cell.angle_gamma   90.00
#
_symmetry.space_group_name_H-M   'P 1'
#
loop_
_entity.id
_entity.type
_entity.pdbx_description
1 polymer ?
#
loop_
_entity_poly.entity_id
_entity_poly.type
_entity_poly.pdbx_seq_one_letter_code
_entity_poly.pdbx_strand_id
1 'polypeptide(L)'
;MACSTIDCSLLPTPVEVYIRIADEETAWLSSQCWNGGPCNSTIPPPTPDVPTEGTGDTQCPGCIGVNNTSCEESFVRCNPEERCVDGLAEVVQGTRDTENFTNFTLRVKGCSDITDDLCGLLATPNIQIGNIVFRQLSCSDPDPIPDNLNSGAALAAAP
;
A
#
# COMPACT_ATOMS: atom_id res chain seq x y z
N MET A 1 6.68 12.67 10.01
CA MET A 1 5.52 13.02 9.17
C MET A 1 5.90 14.15 8.25
N ALA A 2 5.34 14.16 7.06
CA ALA A 2 5.92 14.84 5.92
C ALA A 2 4.91 15.71 5.19
N CYS A 3 5.25 16.96 4.95
CA CYS A 3 4.38 17.90 4.26
C CYS A 3 4.70 17.86 2.76
N SER A 4 3.73 17.45 1.94
CA SER A 4 3.84 17.44 0.48
C SER A 4 3.77 18.85 -0.09
N THR A 5 4.57 19.15 -1.11
CA THR A 5 4.49 20.40 -1.90
C THR A 5 3.52 20.30 -3.08
N ILE A 6 2.76 19.21 -3.20
CA ILE A 6 1.75 19.01 -4.24
C ILE A 6 0.57 19.97 -4.04
N ASP A 7 0.02 20.47 -5.15
CA ASP A 7 -1.20 21.25 -5.15
C ASP A 7 -2.37 20.37 -4.67
N CYS A 8 -2.97 20.76 -3.54
CA CYS A 8 -4.03 19.99 -2.90
C CYS A 8 -5.32 19.91 -3.70
N SER A 9 -5.47 20.72 -4.75
CA SER A 9 -6.58 20.58 -5.70
C SER A 9 -6.48 19.34 -6.59
N LEU A 10 -5.31 18.68 -6.62
CA LEU A 10 -5.04 17.46 -7.38
C LEU A 10 -5.13 16.18 -6.52
N LEU A 11 -5.38 16.31 -5.21
CA LEU A 11 -5.38 15.19 -4.26
C LEU A 11 -6.68 15.13 -3.46
N PRO A 12 -7.22 13.93 -3.16
CA PRO A 12 -8.13 13.79 -2.02
C PRO A 12 -7.34 14.14 -0.75
N THR A 13 -7.81 15.12 0.02
CA THR A 13 -7.15 15.53 1.26
C THR A 13 -7.92 15.06 2.48
N PRO A 14 -7.33 14.25 3.41
CA PRO A 14 -5.96 13.72 3.39
C PRO A 14 -5.76 12.56 2.39
N VAL A 15 -4.51 12.37 1.92
CA VAL A 15 -4.15 11.19 1.14
C VAL A 15 -3.84 10.08 2.11
N GLU A 16 -4.71 9.09 2.16
CA GLU A 16 -4.54 7.89 2.96
C GLU A 16 -4.62 6.70 2.01
N VAL A 17 -3.52 5.95 1.94
CA VAL A 17 -3.45 4.70 1.19
C VAL A 17 -2.98 3.63 2.16
N TYR A 18 -3.79 2.61 2.35
CA TYR A 18 -3.34 1.38 2.97
C TYR A 18 -3.10 0.33 1.89
N ILE A 19 -2.10 -0.51 2.11
CA ILE A 19 -1.84 -1.67 1.28
C ILE A 19 -1.75 -2.85 2.24
N ARG A 20 -2.69 -3.78 2.10
CA ARG A 20 -2.66 -5.04 2.86
C ARG A 20 -1.76 -6.04 2.19
N ILE A 21 -0.90 -6.62 2.99
CA ILE A 21 0.18 -7.51 2.59
C ILE A 21 -0.13 -8.89 3.19
N ALA A 22 0.66 -9.90 2.81
CA ALA A 22 0.56 -11.22 3.40
C ALA A 22 1.00 -11.20 4.87
N ASP A 23 0.71 -12.28 5.58
CA ASP A 23 1.12 -12.50 6.98
C ASP A 23 0.64 -11.41 7.95
N GLU A 24 -0.57 -10.87 7.71
CA GLU A 24 -1.20 -9.81 8.51
C GLU A 24 -0.41 -8.48 8.52
N GLU A 25 0.58 -8.31 7.65
CA GLU A 25 1.28 -7.05 7.50
C GLU A 25 0.42 -6.03 6.72
N THR A 26 0.47 -4.77 7.14
CA THR A 26 -0.18 -3.67 6.42
C THR A 26 0.79 -2.51 6.30
N ALA A 27 0.99 -2.03 5.08
CA ALA A 27 1.69 -0.78 4.85
C ALA A 27 0.70 0.38 4.86
N TRP A 28 1.00 1.39 5.67
CA TRP A 28 0.20 2.62 5.72
C TRP A 28 1.00 3.79 5.15
N LEU A 29 0.43 4.46 4.15
CA LEU A 29 0.97 5.66 3.54
C LEU A 29 -0.03 6.78 3.76
N SER A 30 0.23 7.63 4.77
CA SER A 30 -0.54 8.86 4.97
C SER A 30 0.29 10.09 4.65
N SER A 31 -0.33 11.00 3.93
CA SER A 31 0.19 12.35 3.77
C SER A 31 -0.94 13.36 3.80
N GLN A 32 -0.70 14.44 4.54
CA GLN A 32 -1.58 15.59 4.53
C GLN A 32 -1.04 16.58 3.51
N CYS A 33 -1.91 17.04 2.63
CA CYS A 33 -1.57 18.11 1.70
C CYS A 33 -1.81 19.46 2.39
N TRP A 34 -0.78 20.31 2.41
CA TRP A 34 -0.87 21.65 2.98
C TRP A 34 -0.43 22.63 1.89
N ASN A 35 -1.40 23.37 1.33
CA ASN A 35 -1.20 24.33 0.25
C ASN A 35 -0.40 25.58 0.73
N GLY A 36 0.85 25.37 1.15
CA GLY A 36 1.74 26.40 1.72
C GLY A 36 1.42 26.83 3.18
N GLY A 37 0.45 26.18 3.85
CA GLY A 37 0.08 26.48 5.25
C GLY A 37 0.97 25.79 6.29
N PRO A 38 0.99 26.29 7.56
CA PRO A 38 1.76 25.66 8.63
C PRO A 38 1.18 24.30 9.02
N CYS A 39 1.97 23.23 8.87
CA CYS A 39 1.63 21.86 9.30
C CYS A 39 1.47 21.81 10.83
N ASN A 40 0.25 21.98 11.34
CA ASN A 40 0.03 22.17 12.78
C ASN A 40 -1.10 21.30 13.35
N SER A 41 -1.23 20.06 12.90
CA SER A 41 -2.27 19.16 13.42
C SER A 41 -1.76 17.74 13.63
N THR A 42 -1.78 17.35 14.91
CA THR A 42 -1.55 16.00 15.43
C THR A 42 -2.76 15.13 15.06
N ILE A 43 -2.89 14.73 13.79
CA ILE A 43 -3.83 13.64 13.45
C ILE A 43 -3.13 12.35 13.89
N PRO A 44 -3.66 11.61 14.87
CA PRO A 44 -3.08 10.34 15.27
C PRO A 44 -3.04 9.39 14.06
N PRO A 45 -2.05 8.49 13.98
CA PRO A 45 -2.08 7.44 12.96
C PRO A 45 -3.46 6.75 13.04
N PRO A 46 -4.09 6.48 11.89
CA PRO A 46 -5.41 5.87 11.87
C PRO A 46 -5.37 4.56 12.64
N THR A 47 -6.42 4.31 13.41
CA THR A 47 -6.56 3.04 14.12
C THR A 47 -6.67 1.89 13.12
N PRO A 48 -6.08 0.73 13.43
CA PRO A 48 -6.04 -0.43 12.53
C PRO A 48 -7.39 -1.16 12.45
N ASP A 49 -8.50 -0.43 12.38
CA ASP A 49 -9.84 -1.01 12.21
C ASP A 49 -10.05 -1.56 10.78
N VAL A 50 -9.05 -1.48 9.90
CA VAL A 50 -9.04 -2.14 8.60
C VAL A 50 -8.78 -3.64 8.84
N PRO A 51 -9.67 -4.55 8.41
CA PRO A 51 -9.47 -5.98 8.58
C PRO A 51 -8.14 -6.39 7.93
N THR A 52 -7.25 -7.01 8.70
CA THR A 52 -5.96 -7.53 8.20
C THR A 52 -6.15 -8.67 7.21
N GLU A 53 -7.27 -9.41 7.32
CA GLU A 53 -7.64 -10.47 6.38
C GLU A 53 -8.70 -9.99 5.37
N GLY A 54 -8.46 -10.27 4.09
CA GLY A 54 -9.46 -10.05 3.05
C GLY A 54 -10.59 -11.07 3.10
N THR A 55 -11.80 -10.60 2.80
CA THR A 55 -13.03 -11.41 2.82
C THR A 55 -13.60 -11.70 1.44
N GLY A 56 -13.02 -11.13 0.37
CA GLY A 56 -13.49 -11.27 -1.01
C GLY A 56 -13.03 -12.56 -1.68
N ASP A 57 -13.43 -12.80 -2.92
CA ASP A 57 -13.06 -14.00 -3.68
C ASP A 57 -11.92 -13.75 -4.68
N THR A 58 -11.18 -12.66 -4.49
CA THR A 58 -10.06 -12.27 -5.32
C THR A 58 -8.79 -12.13 -4.50
N GLN A 59 -7.64 -12.17 -5.18
CA GLN A 59 -6.31 -12.12 -4.57
C GLN A 59 -5.34 -11.29 -5.41
N CYS A 60 -4.32 -10.78 -4.73
CA CYS A 60 -3.20 -10.07 -5.33
C CYS A 60 -1.87 -10.65 -4.86
N PRO A 61 -0.79 -10.51 -5.65
CA PRO A 61 0.56 -10.66 -5.11
C PRO A 61 0.76 -9.66 -3.97
N GLY A 62 1.23 -10.13 -2.83
CA GLY A 62 1.54 -9.33 -1.65
C GLY A 62 2.96 -9.56 -1.21
N CYS A 63 3.64 -8.47 -0.85
CA CYS A 63 4.98 -8.51 -0.30
C CYS A 63 5.39 -7.16 0.30
N ILE A 64 6.43 -7.17 1.15
CA ILE A 64 7.15 -5.97 1.57
C ILE A 64 8.66 -6.16 1.46
N GLY A 65 9.36 -5.16 0.94
CA GLY A 65 10.82 -5.12 0.87
C GLY A 65 11.35 -3.77 1.34
N VAL A 66 12.16 -3.77 2.39
CA VAL A 66 12.86 -2.57 2.88
C VAL A 66 14.31 -2.61 2.42
N ASN A 67 14.79 -1.50 1.86
CA ASN A 67 16.10 -1.37 1.20
C ASN A 67 16.31 -2.33 0.02
N ASN A 68 15.23 -2.90 -0.52
CA ASN A 68 15.26 -3.81 -1.65
C ASN A 68 14.25 -3.36 -2.70
N THR A 69 14.56 -3.63 -3.97
CA THR A 69 13.64 -3.43 -5.10
C THR A 69 12.77 -4.67 -5.37
N SER A 70 13.07 -5.78 -4.71
CA SER A 70 12.36 -7.06 -4.77
C SER A 70 12.01 -7.56 -3.37
N CYS A 71 11.05 -8.46 -3.33
CA CYS A 71 10.46 -9.03 -2.12
C CYS A 71 10.01 -10.45 -2.46
N GLU A 72 9.88 -11.31 -1.46
CA GLU A 72 9.27 -12.63 -1.64
C GLU A 72 7.76 -12.46 -1.74
N GLU A 73 7.17 -12.98 -2.81
CA GLU A 73 5.75 -12.80 -3.10
C GLU A 73 4.93 -13.97 -2.60
N SER A 74 3.79 -13.64 -1.99
CA SER A 74 2.74 -14.58 -1.63
C SER A 74 1.39 -13.99 -2.00
N PHE A 75 0.38 -14.83 -2.23
CA PHE A 75 -0.95 -14.33 -2.56
C PHE A 75 -1.70 -13.85 -1.31
N VAL A 76 -2.33 -12.69 -1.42
CA VAL A 76 -3.12 -12.05 -0.36
C VAL A 76 -4.55 -11.93 -0.84
N ARG A 77 -5.49 -12.38 -0.01
CA ARG A 77 -6.91 -12.25 -0.25
C ARG A 77 -7.32 -10.78 -0.13
N CYS A 78 -8.04 -10.27 -1.13
CA CYS A 78 -8.53 -8.90 -1.13
C CYS A 78 -9.97 -8.81 -0.61
N ASN A 79 -10.37 -7.64 -0.13
CA ASN A 79 -11.77 -7.33 0.12
C ASN A 79 -12.49 -7.02 -1.20
N PRO A 80 -13.84 -7.07 -1.22
CA PRO A 80 -14.61 -6.53 -2.33
C PRO A 80 -14.17 -5.09 -2.65
N GLU A 81 -14.13 -4.75 -3.94
CA GLU A 81 -13.79 -3.41 -4.47
C GLU A 81 -12.31 -3.02 -4.40
N GLU A 82 -11.45 -3.84 -3.78
CA GLU A 82 -10.02 -3.59 -3.77
C GLU A 82 -9.32 -4.06 -5.04
N ARG A 83 -8.11 -3.52 -5.21
CA ARG A 83 -7.27 -3.71 -6.39
C ARG A 83 -5.85 -4.05 -5.98
N CYS A 84 -5.12 -4.67 -6.90
CA CYS A 84 -3.72 -4.96 -6.70
C CYS A 84 -2.91 -3.69 -6.86
N VAL A 85 -2.01 -3.44 -5.92
CA VAL A 85 -1.02 -2.38 -5.98
C VAL A 85 0.35 -3.01 -6.06
N ASP A 86 1.18 -2.48 -6.95
CA ASP A 86 2.63 -2.74 -6.98
C ASP A 86 3.36 -1.39 -6.97
N GLY A 87 3.98 -1.09 -5.83
CA GLY A 87 4.62 0.19 -5.54
C GLY A 87 6.09 0.04 -5.20
N LEU A 88 6.92 0.88 -5.81
CA LEU A 88 8.31 1.14 -5.42
C LEU A 88 8.45 2.61 -5.07
N ALA A 89 8.87 2.89 -3.84
CA ALA A 89 9.05 4.24 -3.35
C ALA A 89 10.41 4.42 -2.67
N GLU A 90 10.92 5.64 -2.71
CA GLU A 90 12.04 6.09 -1.87
C GLU A 90 11.46 6.90 -0.71
N VAL A 91 11.71 6.44 0.51
CA VAL A 91 11.18 7.05 1.72
C VAL A 91 12.30 7.79 2.44
N VAL A 92 12.19 9.10 2.50
CA VAL A 92 13.14 10.01 3.16
C VAL A 92 13.17 9.74 4.67
N GLN A 93 12.01 9.50 5.27
CA GLN A 93 11.87 9.15 6.68
C GLN A 93 10.55 8.39 6.91
N GLY A 94 10.66 7.24 7.56
CA GLY A 94 9.53 6.38 7.94
C GLY A 94 9.85 5.57 9.20
N THR A 95 8.88 4.81 9.67
CA THR A 95 9.02 3.97 10.86
C THR A 95 8.49 2.58 10.54
N ARG A 96 9.21 1.53 10.94
CA ARG A 96 8.72 0.14 10.94
C ARG A 96 8.76 -0.35 12.38
N ASP A 97 7.63 -0.83 12.89
CA ASP A 97 7.44 -1.20 14.29
C ASP A 97 7.80 -0.05 15.25
N THR A 98 9.04 -0.05 15.77
CA THR A 98 9.58 0.99 16.67
C THR A 98 10.88 1.62 16.15
N GLU A 99 11.36 1.17 14.99
CA GLU A 99 12.61 1.65 14.40
C GLU A 99 12.35 2.72 13.34
N ASN A 100 13.11 3.82 13.42
CA ASN A 100 13.05 4.88 12.44
C ASN A 100 14.07 4.61 11.33
N PHE A 101 13.60 4.62 10.10
CA PHE A 101 14.42 4.48 8.91
C PHE A 101 14.48 5.81 8.17
N THR A 102 15.66 6.14 7.66
CA THR A 102 15.88 7.31 6.82
C THR A 102 16.48 6.88 5.50
N ASN A 103 16.06 7.55 4.41
CA ASN A 103 16.54 7.32 3.04
C ASN A 103 16.58 5.84 2.66
N PHE A 104 15.45 5.16 2.74
CA PHE A 104 15.32 3.74 2.38
C PHE A 104 14.42 3.56 1.17
N THR A 105 14.63 2.48 0.43
CA THR A 105 13.70 2.06 -0.62
C THR A 105 12.65 1.12 -0.05
N LEU A 106 11.39 1.31 -0.44
CA LEU A 106 10.26 0.47 -0.05
C LEU A 106 9.64 -0.13 -1.32
N ARG A 107 9.71 -1.46 -1.45
CA ARG A 107 8.86 -2.21 -2.38
C ARG A 107 7.67 -2.72 -1.59
N VAL A 108 6.47 -2.50 -2.11
CA VAL A 108 5.23 -2.97 -1.51
C VAL A 108 4.29 -3.49 -2.58
N LYS A 109 3.71 -4.66 -2.34
CA LYS A 109 2.64 -5.22 -3.16
C LYS A 109 1.50 -5.66 -2.26
N GLY A 110 0.26 -5.57 -2.74
CA GLY A 110 -0.88 -6.03 -1.97
C GLY A 110 -2.22 -5.53 -2.46
N CYS A 111 -3.24 -5.64 -1.60
CA CYS A 111 -4.60 -5.16 -1.88
C CYS A 111 -4.82 -3.76 -1.28
N SER A 112 -5.47 -2.88 -2.03
CA SER A 112 -5.82 -1.53 -1.60
C SER A 112 -7.14 -1.09 -2.23
N ASP A 113 -7.90 -0.24 -1.53
CA ASP A 113 -9.06 0.46 -2.08
C ASP A 113 -8.69 1.75 -2.84
N ILE A 114 -7.43 1.84 -3.28
CA ILE A 114 -6.94 2.96 -4.08
C ILE A 114 -7.83 3.19 -5.31
N THR A 115 -8.28 4.43 -5.47
CA THR A 115 -9.10 4.84 -6.61
C THR A 115 -8.27 4.93 -7.89
N ASP A 116 -8.90 4.81 -9.06
CA ASP A 116 -8.24 4.98 -10.36
C ASP A 116 -7.52 6.32 -10.47
N ASP A 117 -8.15 7.41 -10.02
CA ASP A 117 -7.58 8.76 -10.08
C ASP A 117 -6.31 8.86 -9.22
N LEU A 118 -6.36 8.34 -7.99
CA LEU A 118 -5.20 8.35 -7.10
C LEU A 118 -4.09 7.43 -7.62
N CYS A 119 -4.45 6.24 -8.11
CA CYS A 119 -3.49 5.35 -8.74
C CYS A 119 -2.79 6.00 -9.94
N GLY A 120 -3.54 6.66 -10.82
CA GLY A 120 -3.00 7.37 -11.98
C GLY A 120 -2.06 8.51 -11.59
N LEU A 121 -2.40 9.25 -10.53
CA LEU A 121 -1.53 10.28 -9.99
C LEU A 121 -0.23 9.69 -9.43
N LEU A 122 -0.31 8.65 -8.59
CA LEU A 122 0.84 8.01 -7.96
C LEU A 122 1.73 7.25 -8.97
N ALA A 123 1.16 6.81 -10.10
CA ALA A 123 1.89 6.22 -11.20
C ALA A 123 2.79 7.23 -11.94
N THR A 124 2.63 8.53 -11.67
CA THR A 124 3.51 9.57 -12.23
C THR A 124 4.93 9.37 -11.72
N PRO A 125 5.93 9.19 -12.59
CA PRO A 125 7.29 8.88 -12.16
C PRO A 125 7.89 10.04 -11.35
N ASN A 126 8.48 9.71 -10.20
CA ASN A 126 9.12 10.65 -9.28
C ASN A 126 8.18 11.64 -8.61
N ILE A 127 6.88 11.32 -8.53
CA ILE A 127 5.96 12.14 -7.75
C ILE A 127 6.30 12.02 -6.27
N GLN A 128 6.44 13.17 -5.60
CA GLN A 128 6.77 13.24 -4.19
C GLN A 128 5.54 13.64 -3.37
N ILE A 129 5.10 12.73 -2.51
CA ILE A 129 4.07 12.98 -1.51
C ILE A 129 4.75 12.92 -0.14
N GLY A 130 5.05 14.11 0.39
CA GLY A 130 5.66 14.29 1.69
C GLY A 130 7.06 13.74 1.70
N ASN A 131 7.26 12.64 2.44
CA ASN A 131 8.56 11.98 2.62
C ASN A 131 8.72 10.82 1.64
N ILE A 132 7.72 10.56 0.80
CA ILE A 132 7.67 9.40 -0.07
C ILE A 132 7.78 9.90 -1.50
N VAL A 133 8.83 9.45 -2.19
CA VAL A 133 9.00 9.65 -3.62
C VAL A 133 8.60 8.36 -4.30
N PHE A 134 7.45 8.36 -4.96
CA PHE A 134 7.00 7.21 -5.73
C PHE A 134 7.83 7.12 -7.01
N ARG A 135 8.60 6.05 -7.13
CA ARG A 135 9.42 5.76 -8.31
C ARG A 135 8.60 5.01 -9.35
N GLN A 136 7.75 4.11 -8.87
CA GLN A 136 6.85 3.32 -9.68
C GLN A 136 5.63 2.99 -8.83
N LEU A 137 4.45 3.15 -9.40
CA LEU A 137 3.23 2.59 -8.85
C LEU A 137 2.33 2.14 -10.00
N SER A 138 1.78 0.94 -9.89
CA SER A 138 0.80 0.43 -10.82
C SER A 138 -0.33 -0.25 -10.05
N CYS A 139 -1.55 -0.06 -10.54
CA CYS A 139 -2.71 -0.80 -10.04
C CYS A 139 -3.31 -1.66 -11.14
N SER A 140 -3.80 -2.83 -10.75
CA SER A 140 -4.47 -3.77 -11.64
C SER A 140 -5.64 -4.42 -10.93
N ASP A 141 -6.52 -5.03 -11.72
CA ASP A 141 -7.64 -5.79 -11.16
C ASP A 141 -7.11 -7.06 -10.46
N PRO A 142 -7.75 -7.49 -9.37
CA PRO A 142 -7.33 -8.66 -8.63
C PRO A 142 -7.77 -9.96 -9.33
N ASP A 143 -6.98 -11.01 -9.16
CA ASP A 143 -7.25 -12.31 -9.75
C ASP A 143 -8.27 -13.09 -8.92
N PRO A 144 -9.19 -13.87 -9.53
CA PRO A 144 -10.07 -14.75 -8.77
C PRO A 144 -9.28 -15.83 -8.03
N ILE A 145 -9.66 -16.12 -6.79
CA ILE A 145 -9.11 -17.23 -6.01
C ILE A 145 -9.62 -18.53 -6.63
N PRO A 146 -8.75 -19.48 -7.01
CA PRO A 146 -9.19 -20.72 -7.61
C PRO A 146 -9.97 -21.57 -6.58
N ASP A 147 -11.06 -22.20 -7.04
CA ASP A 147 -12.04 -22.91 -6.20
C ASP A 147 -11.44 -24.00 -5.29
N ASN A 148 -10.27 -24.54 -5.66
CA ASN A 148 -9.55 -25.56 -4.88
C ASN A 148 -8.87 -25.01 -3.61
N LEU A 149 -8.81 -23.69 -3.43
CA LEU A 149 -8.30 -23.04 -2.21
C LEU A 149 -9.44 -22.53 -1.29
N ASN A 150 -10.64 -22.30 -1.83
CA ASN A 150 -11.82 -21.89 -1.07
C ASN A 150 -12.55 -23.06 -0.40
N SER A 151 -12.38 -24.27 -0.91
CA SER A 151 -12.81 -25.48 -0.22
C SER A 151 -11.64 -26.01 0.59
N GLY A 152 -11.79 -26.18 1.92
CA GLY A 152 -10.80 -26.79 2.82
C GLY A 152 -10.51 -28.27 2.50
N ALA A 153 -10.04 -28.55 1.29
CA ALA A 153 -9.78 -29.88 0.77
C ALA A 153 -8.81 -29.77 -0.42
N ALA A 154 -7.51 -29.82 -0.14
CA ALA A 154 -6.57 -30.68 -0.88
C ALA A 154 -5.12 -30.36 -0.49
N LEU A 155 -4.56 -31.16 0.41
CA LEU A 155 -3.16 -31.59 0.33
C LEU A 155 -3.09 -33.02 0.88
N ALA A 156 -3.70 -33.94 0.13
CA ALA A 156 -3.48 -35.38 0.23
C ALA A 156 -3.60 -36.01 -1.16
N ALA A 157 -2.57 -35.82 -1.97
CA ALA A 157 -2.17 -36.63 -3.15
C ALA A 157 -0.96 -35.91 -3.76
N ALA A 158 0.18 -36.51 -4.09
CA ALA A 158 0.65 -37.88 -4.29
C ALA A 158 2.19 -37.78 -4.55
N PRO A 159 2.95 -38.85 -4.83
CA PRO A 159 2.67 -40.29 -4.79
C PRO A 159 3.31 -41.05 -3.62
#